data_AF-A0A3M9ZNI6-F1
#
_entry.id   AF-A0A3M9ZNI6-F1
#
_cell.length_a   1.000
_cell.length_b   1.000
_cell.length_c   1.000
_cell.angle_alpha   90.00
_cell.angle_beta   90.00
_cell.angle_gamma   90.00
#
_symmetry.space_group_name_H-M   'P 1'
#
loop_
_entity.id
_entity.type
_entity.pdbx_description
1 polymer ?
#
loop_
_entity_poly.entity_id
_entity_poly.type
_entity_poly.pdbx_seq_one_letter_code
_entity_poly.pdbx_strand_id
1 'polypeptide(L)'
;MVDDAGLGVVSECGAELVAARRGGADVRVIASPDSIGTEALASMPRGIDLRIAWPGHNCVVFDGSGVIVLGGEAGRAAALESSAILGGDLERAFESAWDRAVPAAPLAALEGGAAREAYDAIVVLGEAGLGSALASEISRKPRRMAALLEERGIGLGERSLGDVIGMADAAVRATCGGSVSLDEKGGSIMVESGVNSGSSLPWARIIEEYLGSRGVRTRTVYQARARRGERVHIKMSGRRAAPHKT
;
A
#
# COMPACT_ATOMS: atom_id res chain seq x y z
N MET A 1 -5.66 -11.30 -13.04
CA MET A 1 -6.44 -10.44 -12.12
C MET A 1 -7.53 -11.29 -11.53
N VAL A 2 -7.59 -11.45 -10.22
CA VAL A 2 -8.51 -12.40 -9.59
C VAL A 2 -9.19 -11.80 -8.38
N ASP A 3 -10.45 -12.20 -8.17
CA ASP A 3 -11.14 -11.98 -6.90
C ASP A 3 -10.63 -12.98 -5.84
N ASP A 4 -11.26 -13.01 -4.67
CA ASP A 4 -10.83 -13.88 -3.58
C ASP A 4 -10.97 -15.38 -3.91
N ALA A 5 -12.07 -15.76 -4.56
CA ALA A 5 -12.27 -17.15 -4.99
C ALA A 5 -11.27 -17.54 -6.08
N GLY A 6 -11.01 -16.65 -7.05
CA GLY A 6 -10.03 -16.86 -8.10
C GLY A 6 -8.60 -16.92 -7.55
N LEU A 7 -8.28 -16.14 -6.50
CA LEU A 7 -7.00 -16.22 -5.82
C LEU A 7 -6.82 -17.58 -5.14
N GLY A 8 -7.88 -18.14 -4.54
CA GLY A 8 -7.86 -19.51 -4.01
C GLY A 8 -7.37 -20.51 -5.05
N VAL A 9 -7.97 -20.51 -6.24
CA VAL A 9 -7.57 -21.38 -7.36
C VAL A 9 -6.11 -21.14 -7.78
N VAL A 10 -5.71 -19.87 -7.94
CA VAL A 10 -4.33 -19.52 -8.34
C VAL A 10 -3.30 -19.97 -7.30
N SER A 11 -3.64 -19.86 -6.02
CA SER A 11 -2.75 -20.22 -4.91
C SER A 11 -2.50 -21.74 -4.84
N GLU A 12 -3.48 -22.55 -5.21
CA GLU A 12 -3.34 -24.01 -5.31
C GLU A 12 -2.39 -24.43 -6.45
N CYS A 13 -2.28 -23.62 -7.51
CA CYS A 13 -1.35 -23.84 -8.63
C CYS A 13 0.10 -23.41 -8.33
N GLY A 14 0.50 -23.34 -7.06
CA GLY A 14 1.79 -22.77 -6.66
C GLY A 14 3.01 -23.44 -7.30
N ALA A 15 2.96 -24.76 -7.53
CA ALA A 15 4.05 -25.49 -8.17
C ALA A 15 4.22 -25.10 -9.65
N GLU A 16 3.11 -24.94 -10.36
CA GLU A 16 3.04 -24.53 -11.76
C GLU A 16 3.51 -23.08 -11.93
N LEU A 17 3.10 -22.17 -11.04
CA LEU A 17 3.56 -20.78 -11.05
C LEU A 17 5.08 -20.68 -10.87
N VAL A 18 5.64 -21.48 -9.95
CA VAL A 18 7.09 -21.54 -9.72
C VAL A 18 7.81 -22.15 -10.94
N ALA A 19 7.25 -23.19 -11.55
CA ALA A 19 7.81 -23.82 -12.74
C ALA A 19 7.82 -22.83 -13.93
N ALA A 20 6.73 -22.11 -14.16
CA ALA A 20 6.62 -21.08 -15.20
C ALA A 20 7.67 -19.98 -15.01
N ARG A 21 7.82 -19.46 -13.78
CA ARG A 21 8.84 -18.45 -13.47
C ARG A 21 10.27 -18.96 -13.67
N ARG A 22 10.55 -20.21 -13.28
CA ARG A 22 11.85 -20.86 -13.55
C ARG A 22 12.11 -21.04 -15.05
N GLY A 23 11.06 -21.21 -15.84
CA GLY A 23 11.09 -21.21 -17.30
C GLY A 23 11.28 -19.83 -17.94
N GLY A 24 11.32 -18.76 -17.15
CA GLY A 24 11.52 -17.39 -17.63
C GLY A 24 10.23 -16.58 -17.82
N ALA A 25 9.06 -17.12 -17.44
CA ALA A 25 7.80 -16.38 -17.53
C ALA A 25 7.72 -15.26 -16.48
N ASP A 26 7.22 -14.09 -16.88
CA ASP A 26 6.91 -12.98 -15.98
C ASP A 26 5.52 -13.17 -15.35
N VAL A 27 5.49 -13.84 -14.20
CA VAL A 27 4.24 -14.14 -13.50
C VAL A 27 3.86 -12.99 -12.57
N ARG A 28 2.84 -12.24 -12.98
CA ARG A 28 2.26 -11.09 -12.25
C ARG A 28 0.81 -11.33 -11.88
N VAL A 29 0.45 -11.07 -10.62
CA VAL A 29 -0.89 -11.32 -10.06
C VAL A 29 -1.45 -10.06 -9.41
N ILE A 30 -2.67 -9.68 -9.81
CA ILE A 30 -3.48 -8.68 -9.11
C ILE A 30 -4.59 -9.42 -8.37
N ALA A 31 -4.64 -9.30 -7.05
CA ALA A 31 -5.69 -9.83 -6.19
C ALA A 31 -6.61 -8.73 -5.68
N SER A 32 -7.87 -9.08 -5.40
CA SER A 32 -8.84 -8.17 -4.78
C SER A 32 -8.36 -7.70 -3.39
N PRO A 33 -8.70 -6.47 -2.98
CA PRO A 33 -8.52 -6.01 -1.60
C PRO A 33 -9.17 -6.93 -0.57
N ASP A 34 -10.20 -7.67 -0.96
CA ASP A 34 -10.91 -8.59 -0.07
C ASP A 34 -10.09 -9.84 0.27
N SER A 35 -9.02 -10.10 -0.50
CA SER A 35 -8.06 -11.16 -0.22
C SER A 35 -7.00 -10.79 0.82
N ILE A 36 -6.99 -9.54 1.30
CA ILE A 36 -6.05 -9.14 2.36
C ILE A 36 -6.33 -9.95 3.63
N GLY A 37 -5.32 -10.68 4.09
CA GLY A 37 -5.42 -11.50 5.30
C GLY A 37 -5.98 -12.92 5.07
N THR A 38 -6.28 -13.30 3.83
CA THR A 38 -6.72 -14.67 3.52
C THR A 38 -5.56 -15.64 3.42
N GLU A 39 -5.84 -16.93 3.68
CA GLU A 39 -4.84 -18.00 3.54
C GLU A 39 -4.33 -18.13 2.11
N ALA A 40 -5.20 -17.92 1.11
CA ALA A 40 -4.83 -17.94 -0.30
C ALA A 40 -3.77 -16.87 -0.65
N LEU A 41 -3.88 -15.67 -0.07
CA LEU A 41 -2.86 -14.63 -0.24
C LEU A 41 -1.55 -15.01 0.45
N ALA A 42 -1.63 -15.62 1.63
CA ALA A 42 -0.47 -16.04 2.42
C ALA A 42 0.27 -17.25 1.83
N SER A 43 -0.44 -18.14 1.14
CA SER A 43 0.11 -19.35 0.52
C SER A 43 0.76 -19.09 -0.84
N MET A 44 0.61 -17.89 -1.41
CA MET A 44 1.22 -17.52 -2.69
C MET A 44 2.74 -17.77 -2.69
N PRO A 45 3.29 -18.42 -3.73
CA PRO A 45 4.71 -18.75 -3.76
C PRO A 45 5.60 -17.51 -3.71
N ARG A 46 6.70 -17.61 -2.96
CA ARG A 46 7.72 -16.56 -2.96
C ARG A 46 8.26 -16.34 -4.36
N GLY A 47 8.49 -15.07 -4.66
CA GLY A 47 8.98 -14.64 -5.95
C GLY A 47 7.87 -14.26 -6.91
N ILE A 48 6.62 -14.70 -6.75
CA ILE A 48 5.54 -14.19 -7.62
C ILE A 48 5.29 -12.72 -7.31
N ASP A 49 5.19 -11.90 -8.36
CA ASP A 49 4.92 -10.48 -8.21
C ASP A 49 3.42 -10.29 -7.97
N LEU A 50 3.07 -9.97 -6.72
CA LEU A 50 1.70 -9.90 -6.24
C LEU A 50 1.35 -8.48 -5.80
N ARG A 51 0.26 -7.94 -6.36
CA ARG A 51 -0.28 -6.62 -6.02
C ARG A 51 -1.77 -6.71 -5.69
N ILE A 52 -2.24 -5.74 -4.92
CA ILE A 52 -3.62 -5.58 -4.50
C ILE A 52 -4.23 -4.39 -5.23
N ALA A 53 -5.33 -4.64 -5.93
CA ALA A 53 -6.19 -3.62 -6.53
C ALA A 53 -7.53 -4.24 -6.87
N TRP A 54 -8.56 -3.43 -7.09
CA TRP A 54 -9.81 -3.94 -7.65
C TRP A 54 -9.57 -4.53 -9.04
N PRO A 55 -9.77 -5.84 -9.23
CA PRO A 55 -9.32 -6.53 -10.42
C PRO A 55 -10.17 -6.21 -11.65
N GLY A 56 -11.42 -5.74 -11.50
CA GLY A 56 -12.34 -5.40 -12.60
C GLY A 56 -12.82 -6.59 -13.46
N HIS A 57 -11.97 -7.61 -13.60
CA HIS A 57 -12.19 -8.87 -14.28
C HIS A 57 -11.59 -10.00 -13.43
N ASN A 58 -12.23 -11.16 -13.41
CA ASN A 58 -11.70 -12.36 -12.78
C ASN A 58 -11.14 -13.28 -13.87
N CYS A 59 -9.86 -13.14 -14.20
CA CYS A 59 -9.22 -13.84 -15.31
C CYS A 59 -7.70 -14.01 -15.18
N VAL A 60 -7.17 -14.97 -15.93
CA VAL A 60 -5.75 -15.21 -16.15
C VAL A 60 -5.48 -15.04 -17.64
N VAL A 61 -4.47 -14.26 -18.00
CA VAL A 61 -4.10 -13.98 -19.40
C VAL A 61 -2.70 -14.54 -19.65
N PHE A 62 -2.51 -15.17 -20.80
CA PHE A 62 -1.26 -15.82 -21.19
C PHE A 62 -0.73 -15.21 -22.49
N ASP A 63 0.18 -14.24 -22.40
CA ASP A 63 0.95 -13.65 -23.53
C ASP A 63 0.17 -13.54 -24.86
N GLY A 64 -1.06 -13.02 -24.83
CA GLY A 64 -1.96 -12.88 -25.97
C GLY A 64 -2.48 -14.18 -26.61
N SER A 65 -2.03 -15.33 -26.14
CA SER A 65 -2.34 -16.67 -26.67
C SER A 65 -3.64 -17.26 -26.13
N GLY A 66 -4.02 -16.89 -24.92
CA GLY A 66 -5.23 -17.40 -24.29
C GLY A 66 -5.63 -16.62 -23.04
N VAL A 67 -6.92 -16.74 -22.72
CA VAL A 67 -7.52 -16.16 -21.52
C VAL A 67 -8.33 -17.24 -20.82
N ILE A 68 -8.13 -17.37 -19.51
CA ILE A 68 -9.02 -18.14 -18.64
C ILE A 68 -9.87 -17.13 -17.87
N VAL A 69 -11.19 -17.19 -18.03
CA VAL A 69 -12.13 -16.42 -17.22
C VAL A 69 -12.57 -17.31 -16.06
N LEU A 70 -12.38 -16.82 -14.84
CA LEU A 70 -12.82 -17.47 -13.62
C LEU A 70 -14.20 -16.92 -13.24
N GLY A 71 -15.13 -17.81 -12.96
CA GLY A 71 -16.46 -17.45 -12.47
C GLY A 71 -16.39 -17.06 -11.00
N GLY A 72 -17.29 -16.17 -10.57
CA GLY A 72 -17.39 -15.73 -9.16
C GLY A 72 -17.95 -16.79 -8.19
N GLU A 73 -18.28 -17.99 -8.67
CA GLU A 73 -18.63 -19.15 -7.84
C GLU A 73 -17.51 -20.18 -7.99
N ALA A 74 -17.06 -20.76 -6.87
CA ALA A 74 -15.99 -21.75 -6.84
C ALA A 74 -16.21 -22.86 -7.88
N GLY A 75 -15.21 -23.08 -8.74
CA GLY A 75 -15.19 -24.18 -9.71
C GLY A 75 -15.79 -23.89 -11.08
N ARG A 76 -16.23 -22.66 -11.39
CA ARG A 76 -16.57 -22.27 -12.77
C ARG A 76 -15.40 -21.56 -13.42
N ALA A 77 -14.91 -22.08 -14.54
CA ALA A 77 -13.95 -21.40 -15.39
C ALA A 77 -14.27 -21.68 -16.86
N ALA A 78 -13.98 -20.70 -17.72
CA ALA A 78 -14.03 -20.85 -19.16
C ALA A 78 -12.65 -20.53 -19.73
N ALA A 79 -12.08 -21.47 -20.48
CA ALA A 79 -10.86 -21.23 -21.24
C ALA A 79 -11.22 -20.78 -22.65
N LEU A 80 -10.62 -19.67 -23.08
CA LEU A 80 -10.79 -19.07 -24.40
C LEU A 80 -9.43 -19.08 -25.09
N GLU A 81 -9.25 -20.01 -26.01
CA GLU A 81 -8.07 -20.07 -26.88
C GLU A 81 -8.25 -19.08 -28.06
N SER A 82 -7.19 -18.35 -28.40
CA SER A 82 -7.13 -17.51 -29.61
C SER A 82 -8.22 -16.43 -29.73
N SER A 83 -8.35 -15.58 -28.71
CA SER A 83 -9.07 -14.31 -28.83
C SER A 83 -8.11 -13.13 -28.79
N ALA A 84 -7.29 -12.97 -29.84
CA ALA A 84 -6.25 -11.92 -29.89
C ALA A 84 -6.77 -10.51 -29.51
N ILE A 85 -8.04 -10.21 -29.84
CA ILE A 85 -8.71 -8.95 -29.47
C ILE A 85 -9.01 -8.90 -27.96
N LEU A 86 -9.65 -9.93 -27.40
CA LEU A 86 -9.98 -9.95 -25.96
C LEU A 86 -8.73 -10.07 -25.08
N GLY A 87 -7.72 -10.85 -25.51
CA GLY A 87 -6.43 -10.96 -24.84
C GLY A 87 -5.73 -9.60 -24.76
N GLY A 88 -5.61 -8.89 -25.88
CA GLY A 88 -4.98 -7.57 -25.91
C GLY A 88 -5.76 -6.50 -25.11
N ASP A 89 -7.09 -6.57 -25.07
CA ASP A 89 -7.90 -5.67 -24.25
C ASP A 89 -7.69 -5.93 -22.74
N LEU A 90 -7.69 -7.20 -22.34
CA LEU A 90 -7.45 -7.61 -20.95
C LEU A 90 -6.02 -7.35 -20.49
N GLU A 91 -5.02 -7.50 -21.37
CA GLU A 91 -3.63 -7.10 -21.07
C GLU A 91 -3.53 -5.60 -20.82
N ARG A 92 -4.15 -4.77 -21.65
CA ARG A 92 -4.16 -3.31 -21.43
C ARG A 92 -4.88 -2.94 -20.14
N ALA A 93 -5.99 -3.61 -19.83
CA ALA A 93 -6.68 -3.44 -18.57
C ALA A 93 -5.80 -3.87 -17.38
N PHE A 94 -5.08 -4.98 -17.53
CA PHE A 94 -4.12 -5.49 -16.56
C PHE A 94 -3.02 -4.48 -16.29
N GLU A 95 -2.31 -3.99 -17.30
CA GLU A 95 -1.21 -3.04 -17.12
C GLU A 95 -1.70 -1.74 -16.46
N SER A 96 -2.86 -1.22 -16.90
CA SER A 96 -3.48 -0.04 -16.31
C SER A 96 -3.81 -0.24 -14.82
N ALA A 97 -4.32 -1.41 -14.45
CA ALA A 97 -4.57 -1.76 -13.05
C ALA A 97 -3.26 -1.99 -12.28
N TRP A 98 -2.28 -2.64 -12.90
CA TRP A 98 -0.98 -2.97 -12.32
C TRP A 98 -0.23 -1.73 -11.87
N ASP A 99 -0.21 -0.69 -12.70
CA ASP A 99 0.46 0.58 -12.39
C ASP A 99 -0.13 1.30 -11.17
N ARG A 100 -1.42 1.08 -10.88
CA ARG A 100 -2.11 1.64 -9.72
C ARG A 100 -2.19 0.69 -8.53
N ALA A 101 -1.78 -0.57 -8.71
CA ALA A 101 -1.92 -1.60 -7.70
C ALA A 101 -0.83 -1.50 -6.62
N VAL A 102 -1.22 -1.81 -5.39
CA VAL A 102 -0.35 -1.73 -4.21
C VAL A 102 0.38 -3.05 -4.03
N PRO A 103 1.72 -3.09 -3.92
CA PRO A 103 2.44 -4.32 -3.61
C PRO A 103 1.89 -5.01 -2.36
N ALA A 104 1.64 -6.32 -2.43
CA ALA A 104 1.02 -7.06 -1.32
C ALA A 104 2.00 -7.33 -0.18
N ALA A 105 3.29 -7.53 -0.48
CA ALA A 105 4.29 -7.95 0.50
C ALA A 105 4.45 -6.99 1.71
N PRO A 106 4.47 -5.65 1.54
CA PRO A 106 4.50 -4.74 2.69
C PRO A 106 3.25 -4.80 3.58
N LEU A 107 2.09 -5.13 3.00
CA LEU A 107 0.83 -5.25 3.74
C LEU A 107 0.76 -6.56 4.53
N ALA A 108 1.31 -7.64 3.98
CA ALA A 108 1.33 -8.97 4.61
C ALA A 108 2.15 -9.04 5.91
N ALA A 109 2.99 -8.03 6.19
CA ALA A 109 3.75 -7.94 7.44
C ALA A 109 2.93 -7.37 8.61
N LEU A 110 1.72 -6.85 8.35
CA LEU A 110 0.83 -6.31 9.37
C LEU A 110 -0.08 -7.40 9.93
N GLU A 111 -0.37 -7.32 11.23
CA GLU A 111 -1.25 -8.29 11.91
C GLU A 111 -2.72 -7.88 11.84
N GLY A 112 -3.62 -8.87 11.68
CA GLY A 112 -5.07 -8.68 11.74
C GLY A 112 -5.62 -7.68 10.72
N GLY A 113 -6.61 -6.88 11.13
CA GLY A 113 -7.28 -5.90 10.26
C GLY A 113 -6.40 -4.73 9.80
N ALA A 114 -5.22 -4.54 10.38
CA ALA A 114 -4.35 -3.40 10.09
C ALA A 114 -3.86 -3.38 8.63
N ALA A 115 -3.70 -4.55 8.01
CA ALA A 115 -3.29 -4.66 6.60
C ALA A 115 -4.33 -4.02 5.66
N ARG A 116 -5.62 -4.25 5.93
CA ARG A 116 -6.70 -3.70 5.10
C ARG A 116 -6.81 -2.19 5.27
N GLU A 117 -6.71 -1.70 6.50
CA GLU A 117 -6.76 -0.27 6.79
C GLU A 117 -5.57 0.48 6.21
N ALA A 118 -4.37 -0.13 6.23
CA ALA A 118 -3.19 0.41 5.55
C ALA A 118 -3.41 0.52 4.03
N TYR A 119 -3.98 -0.52 3.42
CA TYR A 119 -4.36 -0.49 2.00
C TYR A 119 -5.39 0.62 1.71
N ASP A 120 -6.47 0.70 2.48
CA ASP A 120 -7.52 1.70 2.29
C ASP A 120 -6.95 3.13 2.46
N ALA A 121 -6.03 3.33 3.41
CA ALA A 121 -5.33 4.60 3.59
C ALA A 121 -4.46 4.97 2.39
N ILE A 122 -3.72 4.00 1.82
CA ILE A 122 -2.94 4.21 0.59
C ILE A 122 -3.85 4.67 -0.54
N VAL A 123 -4.99 3.99 -0.74
CA VAL A 123 -5.96 4.32 -1.79
C VAL A 123 -6.52 5.73 -1.59
N VAL A 124 -7.00 6.06 -0.39
CA VAL A 124 -7.56 7.38 -0.06
C VAL A 124 -6.54 8.50 -0.32
N LEU A 125 -5.28 8.31 0.09
CA LEU A 125 -4.24 9.31 -0.09
C LEU A 125 -3.79 9.43 -1.56
N GLY A 126 -3.81 8.32 -2.30
CA GLY A 126 -3.53 8.29 -3.74
C GLY A 126 -4.60 9.03 -4.55
N GLU A 127 -5.88 8.74 -4.30
CA GLU A 127 -7.02 9.41 -4.96
C GLU A 127 -7.03 10.92 -4.72
N ALA A 128 -6.63 11.35 -3.52
CA ALA A 128 -6.56 12.76 -3.19
C ALA A 128 -5.40 13.49 -3.89
N GLY A 129 -4.54 12.80 -4.65
CA GLY A 129 -3.45 13.37 -5.45
C GLY A 129 -2.34 14.03 -4.60
N LEU A 130 -2.22 13.61 -3.34
CA LEU A 130 -1.54 14.39 -2.31
C LEU A 130 -0.03 14.27 -2.33
N GLY A 131 0.53 13.18 -2.88
CA GLY A 131 1.99 13.01 -2.97
C GLY A 131 2.64 14.13 -3.79
N SER A 132 2.12 14.42 -4.99
CA SER A 132 2.62 15.48 -5.86
C SER A 132 2.23 16.89 -5.38
N ALA A 133 1.04 17.04 -4.76
CA ALA A 133 0.57 18.32 -4.25
C ALA A 133 1.38 18.77 -3.02
N LEU A 134 1.64 17.89 -2.06
CA LEU A 134 2.37 18.21 -0.84
C LEU A 134 3.84 18.55 -1.09
N ALA A 135 4.48 17.93 -2.08
CA ALA A 135 5.84 18.30 -2.49
C ALA A 135 5.95 19.79 -2.90
N SER A 136 4.87 20.35 -3.47
CA SER A 136 4.74 21.77 -3.83
C SER A 136 4.18 22.65 -2.70
N GLU A 137 3.43 22.07 -1.74
CA GLU A 137 2.67 22.78 -0.71
C GLU A 137 3.34 22.87 0.67
N ILE A 138 4.58 22.40 0.86
CA ILE A 138 5.34 22.50 2.13
C ILE A 138 5.40 23.95 2.70
N SER A 139 5.02 24.96 1.90
CA SER A 139 4.95 26.38 2.27
C SER A 139 3.55 26.95 2.60
N ARG A 140 2.44 26.21 2.47
CA ARG A 140 1.07 26.69 2.78
C ARG A 140 0.34 25.78 3.79
N LYS A 141 -0.67 26.33 4.47
CA LYS A 141 -1.38 25.65 5.59
C LYS A 141 -1.83 24.24 5.14
N PRO A 142 -1.33 23.18 5.80
CA PRO A 142 -1.49 21.82 5.31
C PRO A 142 -2.92 21.31 5.50
N ARG A 143 -3.41 20.56 4.52
CA ARG A 143 -4.64 19.77 4.59
C ARG A 143 -4.51 18.76 5.75
N ARG A 144 -5.55 18.61 6.58
CA ARG A 144 -5.53 17.71 7.75
C ARG A 144 -5.64 16.26 7.28
N MET A 145 -4.51 15.60 7.06
CA MET A 145 -4.43 14.26 6.48
C MET A 145 -4.97 13.19 7.41
N ALA A 146 -4.73 13.33 8.71
CA ALA A 146 -5.31 12.43 9.69
C ALA A 146 -6.85 12.54 9.68
N ALA A 147 -7.39 13.75 9.57
CA ALA A 147 -8.84 13.95 9.50
C ALA A 147 -9.45 13.34 8.23
N LEU A 148 -8.77 13.42 7.09
CA LEU A 148 -9.23 12.80 5.84
C LEU A 148 -9.36 11.27 5.98
N LEU A 149 -8.41 10.62 6.66
CA LEU A 149 -8.47 9.19 6.93
C LEU A 149 -9.64 8.83 7.87
N GLU A 150 -9.80 9.60 8.95
CA GLU A 150 -10.90 9.43 9.91
C GLU A 150 -12.28 9.61 9.25
N GLU A 151 -12.44 10.61 8.36
CA GLU A 151 -13.66 10.85 7.58
C GLU A 151 -14.01 9.68 6.63
N ARG A 152 -12.99 8.91 6.23
CA ARG A 152 -13.14 7.69 5.41
C ARG A 152 -13.25 6.42 6.25
N GLY A 153 -13.38 6.53 7.57
CA GLY A 153 -13.55 5.41 8.49
C GLY A 153 -12.25 4.75 8.94
N ILE A 154 -11.10 5.32 8.62
CA ILE A 154 -9.77 4.79 9.02
C ILE A 154 -9.38 5.48 10.33
N GLY A 155 -9.78 4.86 11.44
CA GLY A 155 -9.60 5.41 12.78
C GLY A 155 -8.14 5.39 13.23
N LEU A 156 -7.55 6.54 13.55
CA LEU A 156 -6.20 6.69 14.09
C LEU A 156 -6.20 7.00 15.58
N GLY A 157 -7.23 7.69 16.09
CA GLY A 157 -7.26 8.25 17.44
C GLY A 157 -6.99 7.25 18.57
N GLU A 158 -7.58 6.06 18.50
CA GLU A 158 -7.48 5.02 19.54
C GLU A 158 -6.22 4.14 19.43
N ARG A 159 -5.52 4.17 18.30
CA ARG A 159 -4.35 3.32 18.05
C ARG A 159 -3.16 3.67 18.94
N SER A 160 -2.25 2.71 19.15
CA SER A 160 -0.94 3.03 19.71
C SER A 160 -0.07 3.77 18.70
N LEU A 161 0.97 4.47 19.17
CA LEU A 161 1.95 5.09 18.25
C LEU A 161 2.64 4.02 17.39
N GLY A 162 2.91 2.84 17.96
CA GLY A 162 3.50 1.72 17.23
C GLY A 162 2.64 1.29 16.05
N ASP A 163 1.33 1.17 16.23
CA ASP A 163 0.41 0.75 15.16
C ASP A 163 0.34 1.80 14.04
N VAL A 164 0.30 3.09 14.39
CA VAL A 164 0.32 4.19 13.41
C VAL A 164 1.63 4.18 12.62
N ILE A 165 2.76 3.93 13.30
CA ILE A 165 4.07 3.80 12.66
C ILE A 165 4.14 2.58 11.76
N GLY A 166 3.61 1.43 12.19
CA GLY A 166 3.56 0.20 11.39
C GLY A 166 2.73 0.37 10.12
N MET A 167 1.55 0.98 10.23
CA MET A 167 0.72 1.32 9.08
C MET A 167 1.44 2.27 8.11
N ALA A 168 2.08 3.32 8.64
CA ALA A 168 2.85 4.26 7.82
C ALA A 168 4.06 3.60 7.14
N ASP A 169 4.78 2.71 7.84
CA ASP A 169 5.91 1.97 7.29
C ASP A 169 5.48 1.07 6.13
N ALA A 170 4.41 0.28 6.32
CA ALA A 170 3.85 -0.58 5.27
C ALA A 170 3.46 0.23 4.04
N ALA A 171 2.79 1.37 4.23
CA ALA A 171 2.37 2.23 3.15
C ALA A 171 3.52 2.92 2.42
N VAL A 172 4.52 3.43 3.14
CA VAL A 172 5.71 4.05 2.55
C VAL A 172 6.53 3.01 1.77
N ARG A 173 6.70 1.80 2.31
CA ARG A 173 7.30 0.67 1.58
C ARG A 173 6.55 0.34 0.30
N ALA A 174 5.21 0.25 0.38
CA ALA A 174 4.38 -0.11 -0.76
C ALA A 174 4.35 0.96 -1.86
N THR A 175 4.34 2.23 -1.49
CA THR A 175 4.13 3.34 -2.45
C THR A 175 5.41 3.93 -3.01
N CYS A 176 6.53 3.85 -2.29
CA CYS A 176 7.79 4.48 -2.70
C CYS A 176 9.06 3.73 -2.27
N GLY A 177 8.93 2.46 -1.84
CA GLY A 177 10.07 1.63 -1.45
C GLY A 177 10.87 2.18 -0.28
N GLY A 178 10.25 3.02 0.55
CA GLY A 178 10.88 3.67 1.69
C GLY A 178 10.71 2.90 3.00
N SER A 179 10.84 3.59 4.13
CA SER A 179 10.57 3.03 5.46
C SER A 179 10.24 4.12 6.48
N VAL A 180 9.54 3.74 7.54
CA VAL A 180 9.32 4.56 8.73
C VAL A 180 9.92 3.87 9.95
N SER A 181 10.73 4.59 10.73
CA SER A 181 11.36 4.06 11.95
C SER A 181 11.16 5.00 13.13
N LEU A 182 10.87 4.42 14.30
CA LEU A 182 10.79 5.12 15.58
C LEU A 182 12.06 4.88 16.40
N ASP A 183 12.77 5.95 16.75
CA ASP A 183 13.83 5.94 17.75
C ASP A 183 13.23 6.32 19.12
N GLU A 184 12.93 5.30 19.92
CA GLU A 184 12.36 5.45 21.26
C GLU A 184 13.30 6.19 22.23
N LYS A 185 14.62 6.05 22.06
CA LYS A 185 15.62 6.67 22.95
C LYS A 185 15.80 8.15 22.64
N GLY A 186 15.82 8.51 21.36
CA GLY A 186 15.95 9.90 20.90
C GLY A 186 14.62 10.65 20.80
N GLY A 187 13.48 9.95 20.96
CA GLY A 187 12.15 10.54 20.80
C GLY A 187 11.96 11.10 19.40
N SER A 188 12.40 10.38 18.38
CA SER A 188 12.35 10.85 16.99
C SER A 188 11.81 9.79 16.04
N ILE A 189 11.13 10.24 15.00
CA ILE A 189 10.59 9.40 13.94
C ILE A 189 11.24 9.83 12.64
N MET A 190 11.68 8.86 11.86
CA MET A 190 12.26 9.07 10.55
C MET A 190 11.37 8.42 9.50
N VAL A 191 10.94 9.21 8.53
CA VAL A 191 10.22 8.76 7.34
C VAL A 191 11.17 8.94 6.16
N GLU A 192 11.59 7.85 5.54
CA GLU A 192 12.47 7.87 4.36
C GLU A 192 11.73 7.28 3.17
N SER A 193 11.92 7.86 1.99
CA SER A 193 11.44 7.33 0.72
C SER A 193 12.61 6.79 -0.11
N GLY A 194 12.38 5.70 -0.85
CA GLY A 194 13.34 5.18 -1.82
C GLY A 194 13.47 6.07 -3.07
N VAL A 195 12.41 6.81 -3.39
CA VAL A 195 12.32 7.71 -4.55
C VAL A 195 11.89 9.13 -4.14
N ASN A 196 12.17 10.13 -4.97
CA ASN A 196 11.79 11.52 -4.73
C ASN A 196 10.45 11.80 -5.44
N SER A 197 9.36 11.25 -4.90
CA SER A 197 8.01 11.28 -5.50
C SER A 197 6.96 12.04 -4.68
N GLY A 198 7.31 12.52 -3.49
CA GLY A 198 6.39 13.13 -2.53
C GLY A 198 5.48 12.13 -1.79
N SER A 199 5.50 10.84 -2.14
CA SER A 199 4.58 9.83 -1.57
C SER A 199 4.78 9.59 -0.07
N SER A 200 5.95 9.91 0.48
CA SER A 200 6.23 9.82 1.93
C SER A 200 5.70 10.99 2.75
N LEU A 201 5.45 12.14 2.14
CA LEU A 201 5.05 13.38 2.84
C LEU A 201 3.68 13.28 3.52
N PRO A 202 2.62 12.71 2.89
CA PRO A 202 1.34 12.51 3.57
C PRO A 202 1.49 11.73 4.88
N TRP A 203 2.33 10.68 4.89
CA TRP A 203 2.54 9.83 6.05
C TRP A 203 3.28 10.54 7.18
N ALA A 204 4.33 11.31 6.85
CA ALA A 204 4.98 12.16 7.84
C ALA A 204 3.98 13.15 8.47
N ARG A 205 3.08 13.71 7.65
CA ARG A 205 2.05 14.64 8.11
C ARG A 205 1.00 13.99 9.01
N ILE A 206 0.54 12.80 8.67
CA ILE A 206 -0.39 12.02 9.49
C ILE A 206 0.21 11.76 10.88
N ILE A 207 1.49 11.37 10.92
CA ILE A 207 2.22 11.13 12.18
C ILE A 207 2.30 12.41 13.02
N GLU A 208 2.64 13.55 12.42
CA GLU A 208 2.65 14.85 13.13
C GLU A 208 1.28 15.20 13.71
N GLU A 209 0.20 15.02 12.94
CA GLU A 209 -1.17 15.34 13.35
C GLU A 209 -1.66 14.42 14.46
N TYR A 210 -1.33 13.13 14.37
CA TYR A 210 -1.60 12.13 15.42
C TYR A 210 -0.86 12.45 16.72
N LEU A 211 0.42 12.84 16.65
CA LEU A 211 1.18 13.27 17.83
C LEU A 211 0.60 14.57 18.42
N GLY A 212 0.23 15.51 17.56
CA GLY A 212 -0.38 16.79 17.95
C GLY A 212 -1.73 16.62 18.65
N SER A 213 -2.59 15.71 18.19
CA SER A 213 -3.87 15.42 18.84
C SER A 213 -3.71 14.84 20.26
N ARG A 214 -2.55 14.21 20.54
CA ARG A 214 -2.16 13.70 21.87
C ARG A 214 -1.35 14.71 22.70
N GLY A 215 -1.26 15.95 22.25
CA GLY A 215 -0.55 17.04 22.94
C GLY A 215 0.97 16.95 22.87
N VAL A 216 1.53 16.13 21.98
CA VAL A 216 2.97 16.04 21.74
C VAL A 216 3.36 17.11 20.72
N ARG A 217 4.34 17.95 21.07
CA ARG A 217 4.87 18.94 20.12
C ARG A 217 5.97 18.31 19.27
N THR A 218 5.86 18.48 17.97
CA THR A 218 6.86 18.01 17.01
C THR A 218 7.65 19.16 16.42
N ARG A 219 8.92 18.89 16.07
CA ARG A 219 9.72 19.72 15.17
C ARG A 219 10.14 18.85 14.00
N THR A 220 9.83 19.30 12.80
CA THR A 220 10.04 18.51 11.59
C THR A 220 11.08 19.14 10.68
N VAL A 221 11.98 18.32 10.18
CA VAL A 221 13.01 18.71 9.22
C VAL A 221 12.86 17.86 7.97
N TYR A 222 12.70 18.52 6.82
CA TYR A 222 12.60 17.87 5.52
C TYR A 222 13.92 17.99 4.76
N GLN A 223 14.35 16.89 4.14
CA GLN A 223 15.51 16.83 3.26
C GLN A 223 15.15 16.08 1.99
N ALA A 224 15.13 16.79 0.86
CA ALA A 224 15.04 16.20 -0.47
C ALA A 224 16.39 16.28 -1.18
N ARG A 225 16.76 15.24 -1.93
CA ARG A 225 17.91 15.27 -2.84
C ARG A 225 17.45 14.85 -4.22
N ALA A 226 17.85 15.55 -5.28
CA ALA A 226 17.39 15.25 -6.63
C ALA A 226 17.70 13.81 -7.12
N ARG A 227 18.67 13.11 -6.51
CA ARG A 227 19.09 11.73 -6.86
C ARG A 227 19.01 10.71 -5.72
N ARG A 228 18.52 11.10 -4.54
CA ARG A 228 18.29 10.19 -3.40
C ARG A 228 16.92 10.52 -2.84
N GLY A 229 16.09 9.53 -2.54
CA GLY A 229 14.73 9.77 -2.07
C GLY A 229 14.62 10.71 -0.87
N GLU A 230 13.39 11.09 -0.56
CA GLU A 230 13.08 12.10 0.45
C GLU A 230 13.26 11.59 1.87
N ARG A 231 13.57 12.49 2.80
CA ARG A 231 13.62 12.18 4.24
C ARG A 231 12.92 13.24 5.05
N VAL A 232 12.08 12.80 5.99
CA VAL A 232 11.43 13.64 6.99
C VAL A 232 11.84 13.16 8.37
N HIS A 233 12.44 14.04 9.15
CA HIS A 233 12.80 13.76 10.55
C HIS A 233 11.86 14.53 11.47
N ILE A 234 11.06 13.82 12.25
CA ILE A 234 10.08 14.35 13.19
C ILE A 234 10.65 14.15 14.60
N LYS A 235 11.08 15.23 15.25
CA LYS A 235 11.57 15.20 16.62
C LYS A 235 10.45 15.56 17.60
N MET A 236 10.18 14.69 18.56
CA MET A 236 9.23 14.94 19.63
C MET A 236 9.88 15.79 20.71
N SER A 237 9.21 16.85 21.12
CA SER A 237 9.61 17.69 22.25
C SER A 237 8.65 17.42 23.42
N GLY A 238 9.21 17.10 24.59
CA GLY A 238 8.46 16.61 25.75
C GLY A 238 7.28 17.51 26.14
N ARG A 239 6.25 16.88 26.74
CA ARG A 239 5.02 17.54 27.24
C ARG A 239 5.39 18.77 28.08
N ARG A 240 4.90 19.94 27.71
CA ARG A 240 4.93 21.11 28.59
C ARG A 240 3.97 20.81 29.75
N ALA A 241 4.49 20.68 30.97
CA ALA A 241 3.66 20.76 32.15
C ALA A 241 2.86 22.08 32.05
N ALA A 242 1.53 21.99 32.16
CA ALA A 242 0.70 23.18 32.23
C ALA A 242 1.18 24.03 33.42
N PRO A 243 1.33 25.35 33.29
CA PRO A 243 1.62 26.18 34.44
C PRO A 243 0.45 26.06 35.42
N HIS A 244 0.72 25.53 36.62
CA HIS A 244 -0.17 25.69 37.76
C HIS A 244 -0.43 27.19 37.91
N LYS A 245 -1.67 27.61 37.65
CA LYS A 245 -2.17 28.89 38.14
C LYS A 245 -2.54 28.66 39.60
N THR A 246 -1.67 29.12 40.50
CA THR A 246 -2.04 29.51 41.88
C THR A 246 -2.90 30.75 41.85
#